data_AF-A0A957WWB5-F1
#
_entry.id   AF-A0A957WWB5-F1
#
_cell.length_a   1.000
_cell.length_b   1.000
_cell.length_c   1.000
_cell.angle_alpha   90.00
_cell.angle_beta   90.00
_cell.angle_gamma   90.00
#
_symmetry.space_group_name_H-M   'P 1'
#
loop_
_entity.id
_entity.type
_entity.pdbx_description
1 polymer ?
#
loop_
_entity_poly.entity_id
_entity_poly.type
_entity_poly.pdbx_seq_one_letter_code
_entity_poly.pdbx_strand_id
1 'polypeptide(L)' 'EYLAKVKAAVAERGLTIANICIDRAQIWDNDPATRETYQKNALANIEAAEFLGAQTVRIDAGGTRDERGWTDEQL' A
#
# COMPACT_ATOMS: atom_id res chain seq x y z
N GLU A 1 14.13 -8.77 8.99
CA GLU A 1 13.87 -9.87 9.97
C GLU A 1 12.39 -10.13 10.25
N TYR A 2 11.56 -9.11 10.52
CA TYR A 2 10.15 -9.32 10.88
C TYR A 2 9.30 -9.97 9.76
N LEU A 3 9.46 -9.53 8.51
CA LEU A 3 8.71 -10.08 7.36
C LEU A 3 8.91 -11.61 7.20
N ALA A 4 10.12 -12.10 7.45
CA ALA A 4 10.41 -13.53 7.39
C ALA A 4 9.62 -14.31 8.45
N LYS A 5 9.45 -13.75 9.66
CA LYS A 5 8.63 -14.35 10.73
C LYS A 5 7.16 -14.40 10.34
N VAL A 6 6.63 -13.33 9.75
CA VAL A 6 5.24 -13.29 9.24
C VAL A 6 5.04 -14.34 8.15
N LYS A 7 5.93 -14.39 7.16
CA LYS A 7 5.87 -15.38 6.07
C LYS A 7 5.87 -16.81 6.60
N ALA A 8 6.77 -17.12 7.54
CA ALA A 8 6.84 -18.43 8.17
C ALA A 8 5.55 -18.79 8.92
N ALA A 9 4.99 -17.85 9.70
CA ALA A 9 3.77 -18.08 10.48
C ALA A 9 2.53 -18.31 9.60
N VAL A 10 2.43 -17.59 8.47
CA VAL A 10 1.37 -17.79 7.46
C VAL A 10 1.50 -19.18 6.83
N ALA A 11 2.70 -19.56 6.40
CA ALA A 11 2.96 -20.85 5.78
C ALA A 11 2.72 -22.03 6.74
N GLU A 12 3.16 -21.93 7.99
CA GLU A 12 2.94 -22.92 9.05
C GLU A 12 1.45 -23.23 9.26
N ARG A 13 0.59 -22.22 9.10
CA ARG A 13 -0.87 -22.34 9.27
C ARG A 13 -1.60 -22.70 7.97
N GLY A 14 -0.88 -22.90 6.86
CA GLY A 14 -1.48 -23.15 5.55
C GLY A 14 -2.35 -21.99 5.06
N LEU A 15 -2.08 -20.75 5.50
CA LEU A 15 -2.83 -19.57 5.11
C LEU A 15 -2.23 -18.93 3.86
N THR A 16 -3.02 -18.08 3.20
CA THR A 16 -2.59 -17.26 2.07
C THR A 16 -2.88 -15.79 2.37
N ILE A 17 -1.98 -14.90 1.97
CA ILE A 17 -2.21 -13.46 2.04
C ILE A 17 -2.92 -13.04 0.75
N ALA A 18 -4.25 -12.95 0.81
CA ALA A 18 -5.04 -12.56 -0.36
C ALA A 18 -4.79 -11.09 -0.76
N ASN A 19 -4.65 -10.20 0.23
CA ASN A 19 -4.49 -8.76 -0.02
C ASN A 19 -3.72 -8.09 1.12
N ILE A 20 -2.91 -7.08 0.80
CA ILE A 20 -2.31 -6.14 1.76
C ILE A 20 -2.80 -4.72 1.48
N CYS A 21 -3.20 -4.01 2.53
CA CYS A 21 -3.51 -2.59 2.48
C CYS A 21 -2.24 -1.81 2.78
N ILE A 22 -1.86 -0.87 1.93
CA ILE A 22 -0.68 -0.05 2.15
C ILE A 22 -1.13 1.36 2.54
N ASP A 23 -0.97 1.68 3.81
CA ASP A 23 -1.26 3.02 4.32
C ASP A 23 -0.14 4.01 3.97
N ARG A 24 -0.49 5.29 3.87
CA ARG A 24 0.45 6.38 3.51
C ARG A 24 1.17 6.11 2.19
N ALA A 25 0.43 5.58 1.24
CA ALA A 25 0.91 5.25 -0.10
C ALA A 25 -0.05 5.78 -1.17
N GLN A 26 -0.97 6.66 -0.79
CA GLN A 26 -1.99 7.15 -1.71
C GLN A 26 -1.37 7.85 -2.92
N ILE A 27 -2.02 7.66 -4.07
CA ILE A 27 -1.51 8.13 -5.36
C ILE A 27 -1.53 9.66 -5.41
N TRP A 28 -2.63 10.25 -4.96
CA TRP A 28 -2.82 11.69 -4.96
C TRP A 28 -2.68 12.33 -3.57
N ASP A 29 -1.91 13.42 -3.53
CA ASP A 29 -1.90 14.43 -2.49
C ASP A 29 -1.66 15.80 -3.16
N ASN A 30 -2.24 16.87 -2.59
CA ASN A 30 -2.07 18.22 -3.13
C ASN A 30 -0.63 18.72 -2.97
N ASP A 31 0.12 18.20 -2.00
CA ASP A 31 1.54 18.47 -1.85
C ASP A 31 2.39 17.50 -2.69
N PRO A 32 3.15 17.98 -3.71
CA PRO A 32 4.03 17.12 -4.51
C PRO A 32 5.13 16.42 -3.69
N ALA A 33 5.64 17.02 -2.62
CA ALA A 33 6.64 16.37 -1.77
C ALA A 33 6.05 15.18 -1.00
N THR A 34 4.78 15.30 -0.62
CA THR A 34 4.01 14.23 0.01
C THR A 34 3.77 13.09 -0.99
N ARG A 35 3.39 13.39 -2.24
CA ARG A 35 3.27 12.38 -3.31
C ARG A 35 4.56 11.60 -3.53
N GLU A 36 5.71 12.27 -3.58
CA GLU A 36 7.00 11.58 -3.73
C GLU A 36 7.30 10.64 -2.55
N THR A 37 6.98 11.09 -1.33
CA THR A 37 7.14 10.27 -0.12
C THR A 37 6.25 9.03 -0.16
N TYR A 38 4.99 9.19 -0.57
CA TYR A 38 4.04 8.09 -0.69
C TYR A 38 4.38 7.12 -1.80
N GLN A 39 4.92 7.59 -2.92
CA GLN A 39 5.42 6.72 -3.98
C GLN A 39 6.54 5.81 -3.46
N LYS A 40 7.51 6.35 -2.72
CA LYS A 40 8.60 5.56 -2.12
C LYS A 40 8.07 4.53 -1.13
N ASN A 41 7.11 4.93 -0.29
CA ASN A 41 6.48 4.03 0.66
C ASN A 41 5.66 2.93 -0.04
N ALA A 42 4.93 3.26 -1.10
CA ALA A 42 4.19 2.31 -1.92
C ALA A 42 5.12 1.24 -2.49
N LEU A 43 6.21 1.64 -3.14
CA LEU A 43 7.17 0.72 -3.75
C LEU A 43 7.81 -0.21 -2.72
N ALA A 44 8.26 0.31 -1.59
CA ALA A 44 8.87 -0.49 -0.54
C ALA A 44 7.88 -1.53 0.04
N ASN A 45 6.61 -1.16 0.19
CA ASN A 45 5.60 -2.08 0.71
C ASN A 45 5.07 -3.06 -0.35
N ILE A 46 5.09 -2.71 -1.63
CA ILE A 46 4.82 -3.64 -2.73
C ILE A 46 5.90 -4.73 -2.76
N GLU A 47 7.18 -4.36 -2.63
CA GLU A 47 8.28 -5.33 -2.54
C GLU A 47 8.13 -6.23 -1.30
N ALA A 48 7.75 -5.66 -0.16
CA ALA A 48 7.45 -6.45 1.04
C ALA A 48 6.24 -7.39 0.83
N ALA A 49 5.19 -6.94 0.16
CA ALA A 49 4.00 -7.74 -0.14
C ALA A 49 4.33 -8.91 -1.08
N GLU A 50 5.13 -8.65 -2.11
CA GLU A 50 5.64 -9.69 -3.01
C GLU A 50 6.50 -10.70 -2.24
N PHE A 51 7.43 -10.23 -1.39
CA PHE A 51 8.22 -11.10 -0.53
C PHE A 51 7.35 -12.00 0.35
N LEU A 52 6.28 -11.47 0.93
CA LEU A 52 5.34 -12.22 1.77
C LEU A 52 4.46 -13.19 0.97
N GLY A 53 4.39 -13.06 -0.36
CA GLY A 53 3.54 -13.87 -1.22
C GLY A 53 2.09 -13.39 -1.26
N ALA A 54 1.86 -12.08 -1.10
CA ALA A 54 0.52 -11.50 -1.25
C ALA A 54 0.04 -11.61 -2.70
N GLN A 55 -1.24 -11.96 -2.91
CA GLN A 55 -1.81 -12.05 -4.26
C GLN A 55 -2.10 -10.68 -4.86
N THR A 56 -2.49 -9.72 -4.00
CA THR A 56 -2.82 -8.36 -4.41
C THR A 56 -2.40 -7.36 -3.33
N VAL A 57 -2.29 -6.10 -3.73
CA VAL A 57 -2.22 -4.96 -2.81
C VAL A 57 -3.38 -4.02 -3.11
N ARG A 58 -3.82 -3.25 -2.11
CA ARG A 58 -4.68 -2.08 -2.34
C ARG A 58 -4.02 -0.84 -1.77
N ILE A 59 -4.19 0.24 -2.51
CA ILE A 59 -3.68 1.57 -2.22
C ILE A 59 -4.85 2.53 -2.44
N ASP A 60 -5.02 3.47 -1.51
CA ASP A 60 -6.04 4.50 -1.65
C ASP A 60 -5.67 5.45 -2.81
N ALA A 61 -6.66 5.86 -3.60
CA ALA A 61 -6.40 6.79 -4.69
C ALA A 61 -5.91 8.16 -4.17
N GLY A 62 -6.41 8.60 -3.01
CA GLY A 62 -6.12 9.90 -2.42
C GLY A 62 -7.39 10.62 -1.96
N GLY A 63 -7.22 11.88 -1.58
CA GLY A 63 -8.28 12.75 -1.09
C GLY A 63 -8.32 12.88 0.43
N THR A 64 -8.96 13.95 0.92
CA THR A 64 -9.12 14.25 2.33
C THR A 64 -10.53 13.92 2.82
N ARG A 65 -10.70 13.84 4.14
CA ARG A 65 -11.97 13.48 4.78
C ARG A 65 -13.14 14.37 4.36
N ASP A 66 -12.86 15.63 4.07
CA ASP A 66 -13.88 16.66 3.79
C ASP A 66 -14.11 16.86 2.28
N GLU A 67 -13.29 16.27 1.42
CA GLU A 67 -13.45 16.35 -0.03
C GLU A 67 -14.63 15.49 -0.51
N ARG A 68 -15.45 16.06 -1.40
CA ARG A 68 -16.68 15.44 -1.94
C ARG A 68 -16.61 15.14 -3.43
N GLY A 69 -15.49 15.44 -4.07
CA GLY A 69 -15.29 15.29 -5.50
C GLY A 69 -13.81 15.40 -5.85
N TRP A 70 -13.47 14.91 -7.04
CA TRP A 70 -12.12 14.93 -7.59
C TRP A 70 -12.04 16.07 -8.62
N THR A 71 -10.91 16.76 -8.67
CA THR A 71 -10.60 17.69 -9.77
C THR A 71 -10.14 16.92 -11.00
N ASP A 72 -10.12 17.57 -12.16
CA ASP A 72 -9.62 16.96 -13.41
C ASP A 72 -8.16 16.51 -13.29
N GLU A 73 -7.35 17.18 -12.46
CA GLU A 73 -5.95 16.78 -12.23
C GLU A 73 -5.83 15.52 -11.37
N GLN A 74 -6.85 15.22 -10.57
CA GLN A 74 -6.87 14.09 -9.65
C GLN A 74 -7.38 12.80 -10.32
N LEU A 75 -8.21 12.91 -11.37
CA LEU A 75 -8.81 11.77 -12.11
C LEU A 75 -7.81 11.04 -13.01
#